data_AF-A0A527VG32-F1
#
_entry.id   AF-A0A527VG32-F1
#
_cell.length_a   1.000
_cell.length_b   1.000
_cell.length_c   1.000
_cell.angle_alpha   90.00
_cell.angle_beta   90.00
_cell.angle_gamma   90.00
#
_symmetry.space_group_name_H-M   'P 1'
#
loop_
_entity.id
_entity.type
_entity.pdbx_description
1 polymer ?
#
loop_
_entity_poly.entity_id
_entity_poly.type
_entity_poly.pdbx_seq_one_letter_code
_entity_poly.pdbx_strand_id
1 'polypeptide(L)' 'MKSEKYSKGKTDKLVPEEQARREFLKNAGRFAVVTPPSIALLLGTSLNSQAIAASHGARPGHRWGSKKRTPGRKR' A
#
# COMPACT_ATOMS: atom_id res chain seq x y z
N MET A 1 -44.56 -38.46 30.04
CA MET A 1 -44.28 -37.74 28.78
C MET A 1 -43.36 -36.56 29.12
N LYS A 2 -42.05 -36.67 28.84
CA LYS A 2 -41.07 -35.61 29.11
C LYS A 2 -40.16 -35.47 27.88
N SER A 3 -40.49 -34.58 26.95
CA SER A 3 -39.60 -34.23 25.84
C SER A 3 -40.15 -33.06 25.02
N GLU A 4 -40.16 -31.84 25.56
CA GLU A 4 -40.49 -30.68 24.73
C GLU A 4 -39.90 -29.35 25.22
N LYS A 5 -38.77 -29.40 25.94
CA LYS A 5 -38.07 -28.19 26.40
C LYS A 5 -36.60 -28.19 25.99
N TYR A 6 -36.30 -28.47 24.72
CA TYR A 6 -34.96 -28.27 24.15
C TYR A 6 -35.08 -27.76 22.72
N SER A 7 -35.19 -26.44 22.53
CA SER A 7 -34.83 -25.79 21.25
C SER A 7 -34.89 -24.26 21.33
N LYS A 8 -35.69 -23.69 22.24
CA LYS A 8 -36.04 -22.26 22.18
C LYS A 8 -34.90 -21.26 22.49
N GLY A 9 -33.75 -21.71 23.00
CA GLY A 9 -32.65 -20.82 23.39
C GLY A 9 -31.55 -20.60 22.34
N LYS A 10 -31.54 -21.37 21.24
CA LYS A 10 -30.45 -21.29 20.24
C LYS A 10 -30.77 -20.26 19.14
N THR A 11 -32.03 -20.15 18.75
CA THR A 11 -32.51 -19.27 17.67
C THR A 11 -32.33 -17.78 17.99
N ASP A 12 -32.54 -17.39 19.25
CA ASP A 12 -32.53 -15.97 19.64
C ASP A 12 -31.12 -15.36 19.65
N LYS A 13 -30.07 -16.18 19.79
CA LYS A 13 -28.67 -15.72 19.65
C LYS A 13 -28.16 -15.81 18.22
N LEU A 14 -28.72 -16.68 17.39
CA LEU A 14 -28.32 -16.85 16.00
C LEU A 14 -28.72 -15.62 15.16
N VAL A 15 -29.87 -15.02 15.43
CA VAL A 15 -30.36 -13.85 14.68
C VAL A 15 -29.42 -12.63 14.83
N PRO A 16 -29.00 -12.22 16.04
CA PRO A 16 -28.01 -11.14 16.20
C PRO A 16 -26.64 -11.45 15.61
N GLU A 17 -26.16 -12.69 15.74
CA GLU A 17 -24.87 -13.13 15.20
C GLU A 17 -24.85 -13.13 13.67
N GLU A 18 -25.92 -13.61 13.02
CA GLU A 18 -26.05 -13.58 11.56
C GLU A 18 -26.09 -12.14 11.02
N GLN A 19 -26.77 -11.24 11.74
CA GLN A 19 -26.80 -9.81 11.41
C GLN A 19 -25.40 -9.19 11.51
N ALA A 20 -24.67 -9.44 12.61
CA ALA A 20 -23.31 -8.96 12.80
C ALA A 20 -22.35 -9.46 11.71
N ARG A 21 -22.45 -10.74 11.32
CA ARG A 21 -21.65 -11.33 10.22
C ARG A 21 -21.94 -10.64 8.89
N ARG A 22 -23.22 -10.37 8.59
CA ARG A 22 -23.63 -9.68 7.36
C ARG A 22 -23.11 -8.25 7.30
N GLU A 23 -23.16 -7.52 8.41
CA GLU A 23 -22.62 -6.17 8.51
C GLU A 23 -21.10 -6.15 8.37
N PHE A 24 -20.41 -7.09 9.02
CA PHE A 24 -18.97 -7.25 8.85
C PHE A 24 -18.61 -7.48 7.38
N LEU A 25 -19.26 -8.41 6.69
CA LEU A 25 -18.99 -8.68 5.27
C LEU A 25 -19.30 -7.48 4.38
N LYS A 26 -20.38 -6.75 4.67
CA LYS A 26 -20.72 -5.51 3.96
C LYS A 26 -19.62 -4.45 4.12
N ASN A 27 -19.06 -4.31 5.31
CA ASN A 27 -17.99 -3.37 5.60
C ASN A 27 -16.63 -3.85 5.03
N ALA A 28 -16.32 -5.13 5.18
CA ALA A 28 -15.11 -5.77 4.66
C ALA A 28 -15.06 -5.69 3.13
N GLY A 29 -16.19 -5.88 2.43
CA GLY A 29 -16.27 -5.71 0.98
C GLY A 29 -15.94 -4.28 0.53
N ARG A 30 -16.41 -3.26 1.27
CA ARG A 30 -16.06 -1.86 1.00
C ARG A 30 -14.57 -1.59 1.20
N PHE A 31 -14.00 -2.12 2.28
CA PHE A 31 -12.56 -2.04 2.53
C PHE A 31 -11.76 -2.72 1.40
N ALA A 32 -12.18 -3.90 0.95
CA ALA A 32 -11.51 -4.64 -0.11
C ALA A 32 -11.49 -3.90 -1.46
N VAL A 33 -12.50 -3.08 -1.76
CA VAL A 33 -12.53 -2.27 -3.00
C VAL A 33 -11.72 -0.98 -2.87
N VAL A 34 -11.71 -0.34 -1.69
CA VAL A 34 -11.09 0.99 -1.51
C VAL A 34 -9.61 0.89 -1.14
N THR A 35 -9.23 -0.08 -0.33
CA THR A 35 -7.89 -0.15 0.26
C THR A 35 -6.80 -0.50 -0.77
N PRO A 36 -6.94 -1.53 -1.63
CA PRO A 36 -5.93 -1.83 -2.63
C PRO A 36 -5.60 -0.66 -3.58
N PRO A 37 -6.57 0.05 -4.20
CA PRO A 37 -6.26 1.20 -5.05
C PRO A 37 -5.71 2.40 -4.26
N SER A 38 -6.20 2.66 -3.04
CA SER A 38 -5.68 3.77 -2.22
C SER A 38 -4.22 3.56 -1.81
N ILE A 39 -3.89 2.35 -1.36
CA ILE A 39 -2.50 1.98 -1.03
C ILE A 39 -1.63 2.00 -2.28
N ALA A 40 -2.12 1.48 -3.41
CA ALA A 40 -1.38 1.53 -4.68
C ALA A 40 -1.07 2.97 -5.12
N LEU A 41 -2.03 3.89 -5.00
CA LEU A 41 -1.81 5.32 -5.27
C LEU A 41 -0.80 5.92 -4.30
N LEU A 42 -0.96 5.69 -2.99
CA LEU A 42 -0.02 6.19 -1.99
C LEU A 42 1.41 5.69 -2.23
N LEU A 43 1.58 4.40 -2.53
CA LEU A 43 2.86 3.81 -2.89
C LEU A 43 3.40 4.34 -4.22
N GLY A 44 2.54 4.51 -5.22
CA GLY A 44 2.89 5.12 -6.51
C GLY A 44 3.41 6.54 -6.33
N THR A 45 2.79 7.32 -5.45
CA THR A 45 3.27 8.67 -5.10
C THR A 45 4.53 8.67 -4.23
N SER A 46 4.74 7.68 -3.36
CA SER A 46 5.94 7.61 -2.52
C SER A 46 7.18 7.17 -3.33
N LEU A 47 7.01 6.23 -4.27
CA LEU A 47 8.08 5.72 -5.12
C LEU A 47 8.39 6.60 -6.34
N ASN A 48 7.42 7.39 -6.82
CA ASN A 48 7.60 8.37 -7.91
C ASN A 48 7.94 9.79 -7.39
N SER A 49 8.11 9.96 -6.08
CA SER A 49 8.67 11.19 -5.52
C SER A 49 10.16 11.27 -5.82
N GLN A 50 10.63 12.40 -6.35
CA GLN A 50 12.01 12.66 -6.79
C GLN A 50 13.10 12.56 -5.69
N ALA A 51 12.81 11.97 -4.51
CA ALA A 51 13.77 11.72 -3.45
C ALA A 51 14.69 10.50 -3.69
N ILE A 52 14.27 9.50 -4.51
CA ILE A 52 15.08 8.30 -4.81
C ILE A 52 16.04 8.49 -6.01
N ALA A 53 15.93 9.61 -6.75
CA ALA A 53 16.91 9.97 -7.78
C ALA A 53 18.27 10.43 -7.20
N ALA A 54 18.34 10.66 -5.88
CA ALA A 54 19.56 11.05 -5.18
C ALA A 54 20.23 9.92 -4.38
N SER A 55 19.58 8.76 -4.19
CA SER A 55 20.13 7.68 -3.34
C SER A 55 20.91 6.61 -4.10
N HIS A 56 20.76 6.52 -5.42
CA HIS A 56 21.55 5.61 -6.26
C HIS A 56 22.80 6.32 -6.81
N GLY A 57 23.83 6.35 -5.98
CA GLY A 57 25.22 6.28 -6.44
C GLY A 57 25.70 7.36 -7.40
N ALA A 58 25.70 8.63 -6.98
CA ALA A 58 26.60 9.62 -7.59
C ALA A 58 28.04 9.41 -7.07
N ARG A 59 28.68 8.30 -7.46
CA ARG A 59 30.14 8.19 -7.42
C ARG A 59 30.68 9.06 -8.56
N PRO A 60 31.51 10.09 -8.32
CA PRO A 60 32.25 10.74 -9.40
C PRO A 60 33.35 9.77 -9.84
N GLY A 61 32.98 8.84 -10.73
CA GLY A 61 33.91 7.96 -11.40
C GLY A 61 34.88 8.78 -12.25
N HIS A 62 36.18 8.52 -12.05
CA HIS A 62 37.30 9.14 -12.73
C HIS A 62 37.11 9.27 -14.25
N ARG A 63 36.91 10.50 -14.74
CA ARG A 63 37.24 10.85 -16.14
C ARG A 63 38.69 11.32 -16.21
N TRP A 64 39.57 10.32 -16.26
CA TRP A 64 40.94 10.48 -16.74
C TRP A 64 40.92 11.00 -18.18
N GLY A 65 41.68 12.07 -18.46
CA GLY A 65 42.23 12.32 -19.79
C GLY A 65 41.36 13.09 -20.79
N SER A 66 41.57 14.41 -20.87
CA SER A 66 41.56 15.16 -22.14
C SER A 66 42.41 16.42 -21.99
N LYS A 67 43.73 16.23 -22.03
CA LYS A 67 44.69 17.31 -22.24
C LYS A 67 44.53 17.80 -23.68
N LYS A 68 43.93 18.98 -23.87
CA LYS A 68 44.10 19.79 -25.08
C LYS A 68 44.48 21.20 -24.63
N ARG A 69 45.77 21.49 -24.76
CA ARG A 69 46.38 22.81 -24.60
C ARG A 69 45.90 23.67 -25.77
N THR A 70 45.25 24.79 -25.51
CA THR A 70 45.11 25.88 -26.49
C THR A 70 46.10 26.98 -26.13
N PRO A 71 47.14 27.24 -26.93
CA PRO A 71 47.98 28.42 -26.76
C PRO A 71 47.29 29.60 -27.44
N GLY A 72 47.16 30.73 -26.74
CA GLY A 72 46.85 31.99 -27.40
C GLY A 72 45.94 32.92 -26.61
N ARG A 73 46.56 33.82 -25.86
CA ARG A 73 46.10 35.22 -25.85
C ARG A 73 47.29 36.13 -25.61
N LYS A 74 47.67 36.86 -26.67
CA LYS A 74 48.68 37.93 -26.64
C LYS A 74 48.25 39.04 -25.69
N ARG A 75 49.18 39.50 -24.85
CA ARG A 75 49.42 40.92 -24.56
C ARG A 75 50.92 41.11 -24.46
#